data_AF-A0A0Q9HYA4-F1
#
_entry.id   AF-A0A0Q9HYA4-F1
#
_cell.length_a   1.000
_cell.length_b   1.000
_cell.length_c   1.000
_cell.angle_alpha   90.00
_cell.angle_beta   90.00
_cell.angle_gamma   90.00
#
_symmetry.space_group_name_H-M   'P 1'
#
loop_
_entity.id
_entity.type
_entity.pdbx_description
1 polymer ?
#
loop_
_entity_poly.entity_id
_entity_poly.type
_entity_poly.pdbx_seq_one_letter_code
_entity_poly.pdbx_strand_id
1 'polypeptide(L)'
;MTAPDHLANRLSFLQFDAHAKEHLNDIREIVVEALPGALDTFYRQITSFPETRSFFSGAQHVEGAKQRQISHWQRIAAGQFDQDYVAGVTRVGETHARIGLEPRWYIGGYALLLEKLITEVLEARWPRQRFGGKVAGAAARSAEISALVKAALLDMDYAISVYLAASESARVRAEEQARAVELATAAEREKAVRQVSEGMAALARGELTFRIGQDIPAEYGLIRDNFNDAMARLEGMVATIKASSAAIAASSLEINTGAEDLSARTEQQAAALEESAATTEQLAASVKTSAQASRRSAELADDATKIARTGGTIVKDATDAMARIEEASKKISEITSVIDGIAFQTNLLALNAAVEAARAGEAGRGFAVVAAEVRALAQRSSEAAKGITGLIASSDAEVTEGVKLVRLAGDTLEQIVDASARVSATVEEIASASGEQARGIDGMNQAVTHMDGITQQNAALAEQSAASARTLLDQIAQLNELVSTFRTQDGRMPAKPKARDAA
;
A
#
# COMPACT_ATOMS: atom_id res chain seq x y z
N MET A 1 -21.59 -59.34 56.89
CA MET A 1 -21.43 -60.48 57.81
C MET A 1 -20.33 -61.35 57.27
N THR A 2 -19.33 -61.68 58.08
CA THR A 2 -18.08 -62.31 57.62
C THR A 2 -18.29 -63.80 57.28
N ALA A 3 -17.46 -64.33 56.38
CA ALA A 3 -17.54 -65.70 55.84
C ALA A 3 -17.74 -66.86 56.85
N PRO A 4 -17.27 -66.80 58.13
CA PRO A 4 -17.51 -67.86 59.12
C PRO A 4 -18.99 -68.03 59.53
N ASP A 5 -19.76 -66.94 59.57
CA ASP A 5 -21.17 -66.96 60.01
C ASP A 5 -22.08 -67.71 59.02
N HIS A 6 -21.68 -67.83 57.76
CA HIS A 6 -22.49 -68.50 56.76
C HIS A 6 -22.42 -70.02 56.85
N LEU A 7 -21.28 -70.61 57.25
CA LEU A 7 -21.13 -72.07 57.28
C LEU A 7 -21.88 -72.70 58.47
N ALA A 8 -21.71 -72.15 59.68
CA ALA A 8 -22.36 -72.68 60.88
C ALA A 8 -23.89 -72.64 60.77
N ASN A 9 -24.43 -71.54 60.23
CA ASN A 9 -25.87 -71.39 59.98
C ASN A 9 -26.39 -72.37 58.93
N ARG A 10 -25.65 -72.59 57.83
CA ARG A 10 -26.03 -73.58 56.80
C ARG A 10 -26.02 -75.01 57.34
N LEU A 11 -24.97 -75.38 58.08
CA LEU A 11 -24.87 -76.68 58.75
C LEU A 11 -26.02 -76.90 59.75
N SER A 12 -26.34 -75.87 60.55
CA SER A 12 -27.46 -75.91 61.49
C SER A 12 -28.81 -76.06 60.77
N PHE A 13 -29.06 -75.28 59.72
CA PHE A 13 -30.29 -75.35 58.92
C PHE A 13 -30.49 -76.73 58.28
N LEU A 14 -29.42 -77.31 57.74
CA LEU A 14 -29.45 -78.65 57.16
C LEU A 14 -29.57 -79.76 58.20
N GLN A 15 -29.54 -79.44 59.50
CA GLN A 15 -29.42 -80.41 60.59
C GLN A 15 -28.25 -81.36 60.32
N PHE A 16 -27.10 -80.77 59.97
CA PHE A 16 -25.84 -81.48 59.74
C PHE A 16 -25.02 -81.49 61.04
N ASP A 17 -25.59 -82.18 62.03
CA ASP A 17 -25.04 -82.30 63.38
C ASP A 17 -23.91 -83.35 63.46
N ALA A 18 -23.46 -83.66 64.68
CA ALA A 18 -22.44 -84.68 64.92
C ALA A 18 -22.84 -86.06 64.39
N HIS A 19 -24.13 -86.43 64.45
CA HIS A 19 -24.61 -87.71 63.93
C HIS A 19 -24.60 -87.74 62.40
N ALA A 20 -25.00 -86.64 61.74
CA ALA A 20 -24.88 -86.54 60.28
C ALA A 20 -23.41 -86.63 59.82
N LYS A 21 -22.47 -86.04 60.57
CA LYS A 21 -21.03 -86.18 60.31
C LYS A 21 -20.54 -87.61 60.47
N GLU A 22 -20.98 -88.29 61.53
CA GLU A 22 -20.65 -89.69 61.79
C GLU A 22 -21.19 -90.59 60.69
N HIS A 23 -22.47 -90.44 60.30
CA HIS A 23 -23.06 -91.18 59.18
C HIS A 23 -22.37 -90.93 57.84
N LEU A 24 -21.92 -89.70 57.57
CA LEU A 24 -21.13 -89.42 56.37
C LEU A 24 -19.75 -90.09 56.44
N ASN A 25 -19.13 -90.08 57.62
CA ASN A 25 -17.85 -90.71 57.86
C ASN A 25 -17.93 -92.26 57.76
N ASP A 26 -19.05 -92.86 58.17
CA ASP A 26 -19.30 -94.31 58.06
C ASP A 26 -19.29 -94.80 56.60
N ILE A 27 -19.70 -93.95 55.66
CA ILE A 27 -19.68 -94.23 54.22
C ILE A 27 -18.48 -93.60 53.50
N ARG A 28 -17.54 -92.99 54.23
CA ARG A 28 -16.43 -92.23 53.66
C ARG A 28 -15.60 -93.05 52.68
N GLU A 29 -15.19 -94.26 53.07
CA GLU A 29 -14.37 -95.12 52.21
C GLU A 29 -15.11 -95.48 50.93
N ILE A 30 -16.40 -95.82 51.04
CA ILE A 30 -17.28 -96.14 49.89
C ILE A 30 -17.38 -94.94 48.94
N VAL A 31 -17.65 -93.74 49.48
CA VAL A 31 -17.74 -92.51 48.69
C VAL A 31 -16.40 -92.22 48.02
N VAL A 32 -15.29 -92.31 48.73
CA VAL A 32 -13.95 -92.00 48.21
C VAL A 32 -13.50 -92.99 47.14
N GLU A 33 -13.80 -94.28 47.30
CA GLU A 33 -13.53 -95.32 46.29
C GLU A 33 -14.40 -95.15 45.03
N ALA A 34 -15.64 -94.66 45.19
CA ALA A 34 -16.55 -94.40 44.07
C ALA A 34 -16.20 -93.13 43.27
N LEU A 35 -15.54 -92.13 43.89
CA LEU A 35 -15.27 -90.82 43.28
C LEU A 35 -14.58 -90.88 41.91
N PRO A 36 -13.50 -91.65 41.69
CA PRO A 36 -12.83 -91.67 40.39
C PRO A 36 -13.75 -92.07 39.24
N GLY A 37 -14.54 -93.14 39.42
CA GLY A 37 -15.49 -93.63 38.41
C GLY A 37 -16.71 -92.72 38.23
N ALA A 38 -17.21 -92.15 39.33
CA ALA A 38 -18.29 -91.17 39.30
C ALA A 38 -17.87 -89.89 38.56
N LEU A 39 -16.65 -89.39 38.82
CA LEU A 39 -16.09 -88.24 38.13
C LEU A 39 -15.75 -88.55 36.66
N ASP A 40 -15.30 -89.76 36.32
CA ASP A 40 -15.13 -90.15 34.91
C ASP A 40 -16.43 -90.07 34.12
N THR A 41 -17.53 -90.52 34.74
CA THR A 41 -18.87 -90.42 34.14
C THR A 41 -19.30 -88.96 34.01
N PHE A 42 -19.11 -88.16 35.06
CA PHE A 42 -19.41 -86.73 35.08
C PHE A 42 -18.62 -85.96 34.01
N TYR A 43 -17.29 -86.10 33.96
CA TYR A 43 -16.46 -85.38 33.00
C TYR A 43 -16.70 -85.82 31.55
N ARG A 44 -17.03 -87.10 31.31
CA ARG A 44 -17.50 -87.58 30.00
C ARG A 44 -18.80 -86.89 29.60
N GLN A 45 -19.71 -86.69 30.54
CA GLN A 45 -20.97 -85.99 30.29
C GLN A 45 -20.74 -84.50 30.02
N ILE A 46 -19.99 -83.76 30.85
CA ILE A 46 -19.82 -82.32 30.60
C ILE A 46 -18.98 -82.01 29.35
N THR A 47 -18.12 -82.92 28.91
CA THR A 47 -17.36 -82.74 27.66
C THR A 47 -18.15 -83.08 26.40
N SER A 48 -19.36 -83.65 26.55
CA SER A 48 -20.28 -83.93 25.44
C SER A 48 -21.20 -82.75 25.09
N PHE A 49 -21.32 -81.74 25.97
CA PHE A 49 -22.09 -80.51 25.72
C PHE A 49 -21.16 -79.35 25.34
N PRO A 50 -21.41 -78.63 24.23
CA PRO A 50 -20.58 -77.49 23.79
C PRO A 50 -20.40 -76.40 24.85
N GLU A 51 -21.46 -76.09 25.59
CA GLU A 51 -21.52 -75.02 26.59
C GLU A 51 -20.56 -75.25 27.75
N THR A 52 -20.38 -76.51 28.16
CA THR A 52 -19.46 -76.89 29.25
C THR A 52 -18.11 -77.35 28.74
N ARG A 53 -18.02 -77.89 27.52
CA ARG A 53 -16.76 -78.31 26.88
C ARG A 53 -15.80 -77.13 26.67
N SER A 54 -16.32 -75.95 26.37
CA SER A 54 -15.53 -74.74 26.08
C SER A 54 -14.61 -74.30 27.22
N PHE A 55 -14.91 -74.68 28.46
CA PHE A 55 -14.09 -74.38 29.64
C PHE A 55 -12.84 -75.26 29.77
N PHE A 56 -12.70 -76.30 28.95
CA PHE A 56 -11.57 -77.23 29.01
C PHE A 56 -10.73 -77.14 27.73
N SER A 57 -9.43 -76.92 27.89
CA SER A 57 -8.46 -76.80 26.80
C SER A 57 -7.99 -78.15 26.24
N GLY A 58 -8.32 -79.26 26.92
CA GLY A 58 -7.94 -80.61 26.50
C GLY A 58 -8.02 -81.63 27.65
N ALA A 59 -7.68 -82.88 27.35
CA ALA A 59 -7.79 -84.00 28.30
C ALA A 59 -6.96 -83.80 29.59
N GLN A 60 -5.78 -83.17 29.50
CA GLN A 60 -4.96 -82.87 30.67
C GLN A 60 -5.63 -81.85 31.62
N HIS A 61 -6.36 -80.86 31.07
CA HIS A 61 -7.08 -79.90 31.91
C HIS A 61 -8.25 -80.59 32.63
N VAL A 62 -8.95 -81.51 31.95
CA VAL A 62 -9.99 -82.35 32.55
C VAL A 62 -9.41 -83.19 33.69
N GLU A 63 -8.27 -83.85 33.48
CA GLU A 63 -7.63 -84.69 34.51
C GLU A 63 -7.19 -83.86 35.74
N GLY A 64 -6.61 -82.68 35.52
CA GLY A 64 -6.26 -81.75 36.60
C GLY A 64 -7.49 -81.21 37.35
N ALA A 65 -8.62 -81.00 36.67
CA ALA A 65 -9.88 -80.63 37.30
C ALA A 65 -10.47 -81.81 38.10
N LYS A 66 -10.41 -83.03 37.56
CA LYS A 66 -10.82 -84.26 38.23
C LYS A 66 -10.05 -84.47 39.53
N GLN A 67 -8.72 -84.37 39.52
CA GLN A 67 -7.93 -84.57 40.73
C GLN A 67 -8.25 -83.55 41.84
N ARG A 68 -8.53 -82.30 41.46
CA ARG A 68 -8.98 -81.26 42.40
C ARG A 68 -10.37 -81.55 42.96
N GLN A 69 -11.30 -82.03 42.14
CA GLN A 69 -12.62 -82.47 42.60
C GLN A 69 -12.50 -83.66 43.56
N ILE A 70 -11.63 -84.65 43.29
CA ILE A 70 -11.37 -85.76 44.21
C ILE A 70 -10.91 -85.24 45.57
N SER A 71 -9.91 -84.36 45.60
CA SER A 71 -9.39 -83.80 46.85
C SER A 71 -10.45 -83.00 47.63
N HIS A 72 -11.31 -82.25 46.92
CA HIS A 72 -12.42 -81.51 47.51
C HIS A 72 -13.46 -82.46 48.12
N TRP A 73 -13.91 -83.45 47.36
CA TRP A 73 -14.90 -84.43 47.80
C TRP A 73 -14.39 -85.36 48.90
N GLN A 74 -13.09 -85.65 48.97
CA GLN A 74 -12.49 -86.38 50.09
C GLN A 74 -12.65 -85.63 51.42
N ARG A 75 -12.55 -84.29 51.41
CA ARG A 75 -12.80 -83.46 52.61
C ARG A 75 -14.28 -83.46 52.97
N ILE A 76 -15.16 -83.32 51.97
CA ILE A 76 -16.62 -83.41 52.16
C ILE A 76 -17.00 -84.75 52.79
N ALA A 77 -16.55 -85.88 52.21
CA ALA A 77 -16.83 -87.23 52.69
C ALA A 77 -16.24 -87.52 54.09
N ALA A 78 -15.18 -86.81 54.49
CA ALA A 78 -14.64 -86.88 55.85
C ALA A 78 -15.43 -86.03 56.87
N GLY A 79 -16.49 -85.32 56.45
CA GLY A 79 -17.24 -84.40 57.30
C GLY A 79 -16.45 -83.17 57.76
N GLN A 80 -15.34 -82.86 57.08
CA GLN A 80 -14.41 -81.78 57.41
C GLN A 80 -14.91 -80.44 56.86
N PHE A 81 -15.91 -79.86 57.52
CA PHE A 81 -16.45 -78.53 57.19
C PHE A 81 -15.73 -77.45 58.01
N ASP A 82 -14.48 -77.16 57.66
CA ASP A 82 -13.61 -76.18 58.31
C ASP A 82 -13.27 -74.98 57.39
N GLN A 83 -12.29 -74.17 57.76
CA GLN A 83 -11.86 -73.00 56.97
C GLN A 83 -11.23 -73.40 55.63
N ASP A 84 -10.53 -74.55 55.56
CA ASP A 84 -9.95 -75.03 54.31
C ASP A 84 -11.05 -75.45 53.33
N TYR A 85 -12.09 -76.10 53.84
CA TYR A 85 -13.29 -76.40 53.07
C TYR A 85 -13.92 -75.12 52.51
N VAL A 86 -14.14 -74.11 53.36
CA VAL A 86 -14.68 -72.80 52.93
C VAL A 86 -13.81 -72.16 51.85
N ALA A 87 -12.48 -72.15 52.02
CA ALA A 87 -11.57 -71.62 51.03
C ALA A 87 -11.61 -72.42 49.72
N GLY A 88 -11.76 -73.75 49.80
CA GLY A 88 -11.94 -74.64 48.66
C GLY A 88 -13.18 -74.31 47.86
N VAL A 89 -14.36 -74.33 48.49
CA VAL A 89 -15.65 -74.07 47.83
C VAL A 89 -15.78 -72.62 47.35
N THR A 90 -15.15 -71.66 48.05
CA THR A 90 -15.07 -70.25 47.60
C THR A 90 -14.28 -70.14 46.30
N ARG A 91 -13.11 -70.77 46.19
CA ARG A 91 -12.33 -70.78 44.94
C ARG A 91 -13.11 -71.41 43.79
N VAL A 92 -13.92 -72.43 44.06
CA VAL A 92 -14.81 -73.05 43.05
C VAL A 92 -15.84 -72.03 42.57
N GLY A 93 -16.58 -71.39 43.47
CA GLY A 93 -17.57 -70.36 43.14
C GLY A 93 -16.98 -69.18 42.36
N GLU A 94 -15.83 -68.65 42.80
CA GLU A 94 -15.13 -67.55 42.12
C GLU A 94 -14.62 -67.94 40.73
N THR A 95 -14.12 -69.17 40.59
CA THR A 95 -13.65 -69.68 39.29
C THR A 95 -14.81 -69.82 38.33
N HIS A 96 -15.95 -70.37 38.78
CA HIS A 96 -17.15 -70.47 37.97
C HIS A 96 -17.68 -69.09 37.56
N ALA A 97 -17.66 -68.09 38.45
CA ALA A 97 -18.05 -66.73 38.10
C ALA A 97 -17.12 -66.11 37.06
N ARG A 98 -15.81 -66.33 37.20
CA ARG A 98 -14.80 -65.81 36.27
C ARG A 98 -14.89 -66.40 34.87
N ILE A 99 -15.15 -67.70 34.76
CA ILE A 99 -15.31 -68.36 33.46
C ILE A 99 -16.72 -68.20 32.89
N GLY A 100 -17.68 -67.71 33.68
CA GLY A 100 -19.08 -67.59 33.25
C GLY A 100 -19.82 -68.93 33.17
N LEU A 101 -19.43 -69.93 33.99
CA LEU A 101 -20.16 -71.20 34.05
C LEU A 101 -21.53 -70.97 34.69
N GLU A 102 -22.60 -71.14 33.91
CA GLU A 102 -23.95 -70.94 34.42
C GLU A 102 -24.30 -71.95 35.53
N PRO A 103 -24.96 -71.53 36.62
CA PRO A 103 -25.31 -72.41 37.73
C PRO A 103 -26.04 -73.70 37.33
N ARG A 104 -26.84 -73.67 36.25
CA ARG A 104 -27.57 -74.85 35.75
C ARG A 104 -26.65 -76.04 35.46
N TRP A 105 -25.47 -75.78 34.91
CA TRP A 105 -24.50 -76.81 34.54
C TRP A 105 -23.77 -77.35 35.78
N TYR A 106 -23.48 -76.48 36.74
CA TYR A 106 -22.90 -76.86 38.01
C TYR A 106 -23.86 -77.72 38.85
N ILE A 107 -25.13 -77.31 38.96
CA ILE A 107 -26.19 -78.07 39.63
C ILE A 107 -26.39 -79.43 38.94
N GLY A 108 -26.49 -79.44 37.61
CA GLY A 108 -26.60 -80.68 36.83
C GLY A 108 -25.41 -81.63 37.05
N GLY A 109 -24.20 -81.08 37.23
CA GLY A 109 -23.02 -81.86 37.55
C GLY A 109 -23.09 -82.59 38.88
N TYR A 110 -23.58 -81.93 39.92
CA TYR A 110 -23.80 -82.57 41.23
C TYR A 110 -24.91 -83.61 41.15
N ALA A 111 -25.95 -83.41 40.33
CA ALA A 111 -26.98 -84.43 40.15
C ALA A 111 -26.40 -85.73 39.59
N LEU A 112 -25.54 -85.64 38.57
CA LEU A 112 -24.84 -86.79 37.98
C LEU A 112 -23.89 -87.47 38.98
N LEU A 113 -23.15 -86.67 39.75
CA LEU A 113 -22.22 -87.19 40.73
C LEU A 113 -22.94 -87.87 41.90
N LEU A 114 -24.00 -87.23 42.42
CA LEU A 114 -24.85 -87.78 43.48
C LEU A 114 -25.55 -89.07 43.05
N GLU A 115 -26.08 -89.15 41.82
CA GLU A 115 -26.68 -90.40 41.30
C GLU A 115 -25.72 -91.59 41.47
N LYS A 116 -24.47 -91.41 41.06
CA LYS A 116 -23.43 -92.46 41.16
C LYS A 116 -23.05 -92.74 42.60
N LEU A 117 -22.74 -91.71 43.40
CA LEU A 117 -22.35 -91.91 44.80
C LEU A 117 -23.46 -92.56 45.64
N ILE A 118 -24.72 -92.18 45.44
CA ILE A 118 -25.86 -92.79 46.12
C ILE A 118 -26.02 -94.25 45.70
N THR A 119 -25.87 -94.57 44.41
CA THR A 119 -25.94 -95.95 43.90
C THR A 119 -24.89 -96.83 44.57
N GLU A 120 -23.63 -96.39 44.62
CA GLU A 120 -22.52 -97.13 45.23
C GLU A 120 -22.71 -97.33 46.74
N VAL A 121 -23.15 -96.29 47.45
CA VAL A 121 -23.49 -96.39 48.88
C VAL A 121 -24.63 -97.38 49.12
N LEU A 122 -25.66 -97.34 48.27
CA LEU A 122 -26.81 -98.23 48.39
C LEU A 122 -26.43 -99.68 48.11
N GLU A 123 -25.67 -99.95 47.04
CA GLU A 123 -25.20 -101.29 46.67
C GLU A 123 -24.29 -101.88 47.75
N ALA A 124 -23.32 -101.11 48.25
CA ALA A 124 -22.40 -101.54 49.30
C ALA A 124 -23.11 -101.87 50.62
N ARG A 125 -24.21 -101.18 50.92
CA ARG A 125 -24.96 -101.34 52.18
C ARG A 125 -26.22 -102.22 52.04
N TRP A 126 -26.57 -102.70 50.84
CA TRP A 126 -27.79 -103.49 50.61
C TRP A 126 -27.71 -104.90 51.24
N PRO A 127 -28.72 -105.35 52.01
CA PRO A 127 -28.65 -106.64 52.68
C PRO A 127 -28.81 -107.81 51.71
N ARG A 128 -27.95 -108.83 51.85
CA ARG A 128 -27.96 -110.07 51.03
C ARG A 128 -28.90 -111.18 51.54
N GLN A 129 -30.08 -110.85 52.07
CA GLN A 129 -31.04 -111.86 52.56
C GLN A 129 -32.08 -112.26 51.49
N ARG A 130 -32.25 -113.58 51.30
CA ARG A 130 -33.35 -114.21 50.56
C ARG A 130 -34.50 -114.45 51.55
N PHE A 131 -35.69 -113.93 51.23
CA PHE A 131 -36.98 -114.00 51.95
C PHE A 131 -37.40 -112.76 52.76
N GLY A 132 -38.63 -112.33 52.50
CA GLY A 132 -39.12 -110.95 52.68
C GLY A 132 -39.63 -110.62 54.08
N GLY A 133 -38.77 -109.95 54.85
CA GLY A 133 -39.12 -109.13 56.01
C GLY A 133 -38.59 -107.69 55.85
N LYS A 134 -38.98 -106.78 56.75
CA LYS A 134 -38.46 -105.40 56.79
C LYS A 134 -36.93 -105.43 56.81
N VAL A 135 -36.31 -104.69 55.90
CA VAL A 135 -34.87 -104.59 55.70
C VAL A 135 -34.20 -104.09 57.00
N ALA A 136 -33.57 -104.97 57.78
CA ALA A 136 -32.91 -104.61 59.04
C ALA A 136 -31.82 -103.54 58.80
N GLY A 137 -31.90 -102.39 59.48
CA GLY A 137 -30.97 -101.25 59.31
C GLY A 137 -31.37 -100.19 58.28
N ALA A 138 -32.61 -100.19 57.76
CA ALA A 138 -33.04 -99.26 56.72
C ALA A 138 -32.97 -97.78 57.16
N ALA A 139 -33.25 -97.50 58.43
CA ALA A 139 -33.13 -96.15 58.99
C ALA A 139 -31.68 -95.63 59.01
N ALA A 140 -30.72 -96.48 59.38
CA ALA A 140 -29.29 -96.12 59.37
C ALA A 140 -28.80 -95.82 57.95
N ARG A 141 -29.13 -96.67 56.97
CA ARG A 141 -28.80 -96.44 55.55
C ARG A 141 -29.43 -95.18 54.98
N SER A 142 -30.68 -94.91 55.36
CA SER A 142 -31.35 -93.66 54.97
C SER A 142 -30.65 -92.43 55.59
N ALA A 143 -30.09 -92.54 56.79
CA ALA A 143 -29.35 -91.48 57.43
C ALA A 143 -27.98 -91.22 56.76
N GLU A 144 -27.26 -92.28 56.36
CA GLU A 144 -26.02 -92.20 55.57
C GLU A 144 -26.25 -91.50 54.22
N ILE A 145 -27.27 -91.90 53.46
CA ILE A 145 -27.63 -91.26 52.17
C ILE A 145 -28.06 -89.81 52.40
N SER A 146 -28.86 -89.55 53.44
CA SER A 146 -29.28 -88.19 53.80
C SER A 146 -28.09 -87.29 54.12
N ALA A 147 -27.10 -87.80 54.86
CA ALA A 147 -25.88 -87.08 55.17
C ALA A 147 -25.08 -86.74 53.89
N LEU A 148 -24.90 -87.69 52.97
CA LEU A 148 -24.24 -87.43 51.69
C LEU A 148 -24.96 -86.35 50.87
N VAL A 149 -26.30 -86.44 50.76
CA VAL A 149 -27.11 -85.46 50.02
C VAL A 149 -27.00 -84.07 50.66
N LYS A 150 -27.11 -83.97 52.00
CA LYS A 150 -26.97 -82.70 52.71
C LYS A 150 -25.58 -82.08 52.50
N ALA A 151 -24.52 -82.88 52.55
CA ALA A 151 -23.15 -82.41 52.33
C ALA A 151 -22.93 -81.89 50.89
N ALA A 152 -23.48 -82.59 49.90
CA ALA A 152 -23.43 -82.17 48.51
C ALA A 152 -24.23 -80.89 48.24
N LEU A 153 -25.44 -80.79 48.81
CA LEU A 153 -26.28 -79.60 48.68
C LEU A 153 -25.68 -78.40 49.39
N LEU A 154 -25.06 -78.59 50.57
CA LEU A 154 -24.31 -77.55 51.26
C LEU A 154 -23.20 -76.97 50.38
N ASP A 155 -22.43 -77.85 49.74
CA ASP A 155 -21.30 -77.47 48.90
C ASP A 155 -21.74 -76.71 47.65
N MET A 156 -22.78 -77.22 47.00
CA MET A 156 -23.42 -76.54 45.87
C MET A 156 -23.95 -75.15 46.26
N ASP A 157 -24.72 -75.07 47.35
CA ASP A 157 -25.29 -73.82 47.87
C ASP A 157 -24.20 -72.79 48.18
N TYR A 158 -23.08 -73.21 48.79
CA TYR A 158 -21.97 -72.31 49.11
C TYR A 158 -21.27 -71.80 47.85
N ALA A 159 -20.94 -72.69 46.90
CA ALA A 159 -20.30 -72.31 45.65
C ALA A 159 -21.19 -71.39 44.79
N ILE A 160 -22.50 -71.62 44.73
CA ILE A 160 -23.45 -70.76 44.00
C ILE A 160 -23.58 -69.39 44.68
N SER A 161 -23.61 -69.35 46.01
CA SER A 161 -23.66 -68.09 46.75
C SER A 161 -22.43 -67.21 46.46
N VAL A 162 -21.24 -67.82 46.44
CA VAL A 162 -19.99 -67.14 46.08
C VAL A 162 -19.99 -66.72 44.61
N TYR A 163 -20.48 -67.57 43.70
CA TYR A 163 -20.63 -67.24 42.28
C TYR A 163 -21.44 -65.96 42.06
N LEU A 164 -22.62 -65.88 42.68
CA LEU A 164 -23.52 -64.73 42.54
C LEU A 164 -22.88 -63.45 43.10
N ALA A 165 -22.24 -63.53 44.26
CA ALA A 165 -21.54 -62.38 44.86
C ALA A 165 -20.37 -61.88 43.99
N ALA A 166 -19.58 -62.79 43.43
CA ALA A 166 -18.45 -62.45 42.56
C ALA A 166 -18.91 -61.83 41.22
N SER A 167 -19.98 -62.35 40.62
CA SER A 167 -20.56 -61.82 39.38
C SER A 167 -21.14 -60.41 39.58
N GLU A 168 -21.89 -60.20 40.66
CA GLU A 168 -22.44 -58.88 41.00
C GLU A 168 -21.33 -57.84 41.24
N SER A 169 -20.29 -58.22 41.98
CA SER A 169 -19.14 -57.34 42.25
C SER A 169 -18.35 -56.99 40.97
N ALA A 170 -18.35 -57.86 39.96
CA ALA A 170 -17.74 -57.57 38.66
C ALA A 170 -18.60 -56.59 37.84
N ARG A 171 -19.93 -56.77 37.86
CA ARG A 171 -20.88 -55.87 37.19
C ARG A 171 -20.79 -54.44 37.73
N VAL A 172 -20.85 -54.26 39.05
CA VAL A 172 -20.80 -52.93 39.67
C VAL A 172 -19.51 -52.19 39.32
N ARG A 173 -18.35 -52.87 39.37
CA ARG A 173 -17.07 -52.26 38.98
C ARG A 173 -17.01 -51.84 37.51
N ALA A 174 -17.59 -52.63 36.61
CA ALA A 174 -17.66 -52.28 35.19
C ALA A 174 -18.56 -51.05 34.95
N GLU A 175 -19.71 -50.98 35.64
CA GLU A 175 -20.60 -49.82 35.59
C GLU A 175 -19.95 -48.55 36.16
N GLU A 176 -19.24 -48.65 37.28
CA GLU A 176 -18.49 -47.53 37.87
C GLU A 176 -17.38 -47.03 36.93
N GLN A 177 -16.63 -47.94 36.30
CA GLN A 177 -15.61 -47.58 35.32
C GLN A 177 -16.21 -46.90 34.09
N ALA A 178 -17.32 -47.42 33.55
CA ALA A 178 -18.01 -46.81 32.42
C ALA A 178 -18.50 -45.39 32.74
N ARG A 179 -19.09 -45.19 33.92
CA ARG A 179 -19.51 -43.86 34.40
C ARG A 179 -18.33 -42.91 34.59
N ALA A 180 -17.21 -43.39 35.13
CA ALA A 180 -16.01 -42.57 35.32
C ALA A 180 -15.43 -42.09 33.99
N VAL A 181 -15.39 -42.95 32.97
CA VAL A 181 -14.97 -42.58 31.61
C VAL A 181 -15.92 -41.55 31.01
N GLU A 182 -17.24 -41.78 31.10
CA GLU A 182 -18.25 -40.85 30.58
C GLU A 182 -18.14 -39.45 31.21
N LEU A 183 -17.98 -39.38 32.54
CA LEU A 183 -17.78 -38.12 33.26
C LEU A 183 -16.49 -37.41 32.86
N ALA A 184 -15.39 -38.15 32.67
CA ALA A 184 -14.12 -37.57 32.24
C ALA A 184 -14.23 -36.97 30.83
N THR A 185 -14.80 -37.72 29.87
CA THR A 185 -15.03 -37.23 28.50
C THR A 185 -15.99 -36.04 28.48
N ALA A 186 -17.04 -36.04 29.32
CA ALA A 186 -17.94 -34.90 29.43
C ALA A 186 -17.23 -33.64 29.95
N ALA A 187 -16.36 -33.78 30.96
CA ALA A 187 -15.58 -32.67 31.50
C ALA A 187 -14.56 -32.12 30.50
N GLU A 188 -13.91 -32.99 29.71
CA GLU A 188 -13.01 -32.60 28.61
C GLU A 188 -13.76 -31.82 27.53
N ARG A 189 -14.92 -32.32 27.09
CA ARG A 189 -15.78 -31.61 26.13
C ARG A 189 -16.22 -30.25 26.65
N GLU A 190 -16.67 -30.18 27.91
CA GLU A 190 -17.09 -28.91 28.51
C GLU A 190 -15.93 -27.91 28.56
N LYS A 191 -14.72 -28.36 28.91
CA LYS A 191 -13.51 -27.53 28.88
C LYS A 191 -13.24 -26.97 27.50
N ALA A 192 -13.27 -27.80 26.46
CA ALA A 192 -13.06 -27.37 25.08
C ALA A 192 -14.10 -26.33 24.63
N VAL A 193 -15.39 -26.59 24.91
CA VAL A 193 -16.48 -25.66 24.58
C VAL A 193 -16.30 -24.32 25.29
N ARG A 194 -15.93 -24.31 26.58
CA ARG A 194 -15.67 -23.07 27.33
C ARG A 194 -14.53 -22.26 26.72
N GLN A 195 -13.38 -22.88 26.43
CA GLN A 195 -12.23 -22.17 25.86
C GLN A 195 -12.52 -21.59 24.47
N VAL A 196 -13.21 -22.33 23.62
CA VAL A 196 -13.65 -21.81 22.31
C VAL A 196 -14.65 -20.67 22.48
N SER A 197 -15.58 -20.79 23.43
CA SER A 197 -16.55 -19.73 23.73
C SER A 197 -15.89 -18.45 24.25
N GLU A 198 -14.88 -18.58 25.12
CA GLU A 198 -14.06 -17.47 25.59
C GLU A 198 -13.30 -16.79 24.45
N GLY A 199 -12.74 -17.58 23.53
CA GLY A 199 -12.08 -17.07 22.33
C GLY A 199 -13.03 -16.33 21.38
N MET A 200 -14.23 -16.87 21.15
CA MET A 200 -15.28 -16.19 20.37
C MET A 200 -15.74 -14.90 21.06
N ALA A 201 -15.88 -14.90 22.38
CA ALA A 201 -16.23 -13.71 23.15
C ALA A 201 -15.12 -12.65 23.11
N ALA A 202 -13.85 -13.06 23.10
CA ALA A 202 -12.71 -12.17 22.90
C ALA A 202 -12.75 -11.51 21.51
N LEU A 203 -12.97 -12.32 20.44
CA LEU A 203 -13.13 -11.83 19.08
C LEU A 203 -14.28 -10.83 18.95
N ALA A 204 -15.45 -11.12 19.55
CA ALA A 204 -16.60 -10.22 19.53
C ALA A 204 -16.33 -8.85 20.21
N ARG A 205 -15.37 -8.78 21.14
CA ARG A 205 -14.89 -7.54 21.75
C ARG A 205 -13.71 -6.90 21.00
N GLY A 206 -13.34 -7.44 19.84
CA GLY A 206 -12.19 -6.99 19.05
C GLY A 206 -10.83 -7.42 19.61
N GLU A 207 -10.76 -8.35 20.56
CA GLU A 207 -9.50 -8.80 21.14
C GLU A 207 -8.84 -9.89 20.27
N LEU A 208 -7.96 -9.49 19.35
CA LEU A 208 -7.32 -10.40 18.40
C LEU A 208 -6.07 -11.08 18.97
N THR A 209 -5.60 -10.73 20.16
CA THR A 209 -4.40 -11.35 20.75
C THR A 209 -4.70 -12.63 21.54
N PHE A 210 -5.98 -12.95 21.77
CA PHE A 210 -6.37 -14.17 22.47
C PHE A 210 -5.95 -15.42 21.69
N ARG A 211 -5.41 -16.41 22.40
CA ARG A 211 -5.05 -17.72 21.86
C ARG A 211 -5.56 -18.81 22.79
N ILE A 212 -6.14 -19.86 22.22
CA ILE A 212 -6.51 -21.05 22.99
C ILE A 212 -5.22 -21.81 23.33
N GLY A 213 -5.08 -22.15 24.62
CA GLY A 213 -3.89 -22.76 25.20
C GLY A 213 -3.66 -24.21 24.79
N GLN A 214 -2.52 -24.76 25.22
CA GLN A 214 -2.15 -26.17 25.02
C GLN A 214 -2.89 -27.12 25.96
N ASP A 215 -3.66 -26.58 26.91
CA ASP A 215 -4.38 -27.35 27.92
C ASP A 215 -5.75 -27.85 27.43
N ILE A 216 -6.13 -27.56 26.19
CA ILE A 216 -7.30 -28.14 25.54
C ILE A 216 -7.08 -29.65 25.32
N PRO A 217 -8.10 -30.51 25.52
CA PRO A 217 -7.96 -31.94 25.25
C PRO A 217 -7.54 -32.21 23.80
N ALA A 218 -6.66 -33.20 23.61
CA ALA A 218 -6.01 -33.47 22.33
C ALA A 218 -6.99 -33.72 21.18
N GLU A 219 -8.14 -34.33 21.46
CA GLU A 219 -9.21 -34.57 20.48
C GLU A 219 -9.79 -33.28 19.87
N TYR A 220 -9.68 -32.13 20.55
CA TYR A 220 -10.10 -30.82 20.07
C TYR A 220 -8.93 -29.95 19.59
N GLY A 221 -7.71 -30.49 19.49
CA GLY A 221 -6.51 -29.75 19.09
C GLY A 221 -6.65 -29.04 17.74
N LEU A 222 -7.32 -29.68 16.77
CA LEU A 222 -7.59 -29.09 15.46
C LEU A 222 -8.47 -27.83 15.53
N ILE A 223 -9.43 -27.78 16.47
CA ILE A 223 -10.28 -26.60 16.67
C ILE A 223 -9.44 -25.44 17.21
N ARG A 224 -8.57 -25.73 18.18
CA ARG A 224 -7.62 -24.74 18.71
C ARG A 224 -6.73 -24.18 17.60
N ASP A 225 -6.14 -25.05 16.79
CA ASP A 225 -5.20 -24.65 15.75
C ASP A 225 -5.90 -23.77 14.70
N ASN A 226 -7.04 -24.21 14.17
CA ASN A 226 -7.83 -23.44 13.22
C ASN A 226 -8.30 -22.09 13.80
N PHE A 227 -8.71 -22.05 15.07
CA PHE A 227 -9.09 -20.80 15.75
C PHE A 227 -7.88 -19.86 15.87
N ASN A 228 -6.74 -20.35 16.35
CA ASN A 228 -5.53 -19.55 16.54
C ASN A 228 -5.00 -19.02 15.19
N ASP A 229 -5.05 -19.83 14.14
CA ASP A 229 -4.67 -19.44 12.78
C ASP A 229 -5.60 -18.34 12.21
N ALA A 230 -6.91 -18.47 12.43
CA ALA A 230 -7.88 -17.45 12.03
C ALA A 230 -7.64 -16.12 12.76
N MET A 231 -7.40 -16.17 14.09
CA MET A 231 -7.06 -15.00 14.89
C MET A 231 -5.77 -14.33 14.42
N ALA A 232 -4.73 -15.12 14.13
CA ALA A 232 -3.46 -14.59 13.61
C ALA A 232 -3.61 -13.93 12.23
N ARG A 233 -4.43 -14.49 11.34
CA ARG A 233 -4.71 -13.89 10.02
C ARG A 233 -5.48 -12.58 10.13
N LEU A 234 -6.49 -12.51 11.01
CA LEU A 234 -7.25 -11.28 11.28
C LEU A 234 -6.35 -10.21 11.91
N GLU A 235 -5.50 -10.59 12.87
CA GLU A 235 -4.52 -9.68 13.48
C GLU A 235 -3.55 -9.12 12.44
N GLY A 236 -3.02 -9.97 11.56
CA GLY A 236 -2.14 -9.54 10.46
C GLY A 236 -2.84 -8.59 9.48
N MET A 237 -4.10 -8.87 9.14
CA MET A 237 -4.89 -7.99 8.28
C MET A 237 -5.10 -6.61 8.91
N VAL A 238 -5.46 -6.56 10.20
CA VAL A 238 -5.61 -5.31 10.95
C VAL A 238 -4.28 -4.54 11.01
N ALA A 239 -3.16 -5.23 11.25
CA ALA A 239 -1.84 -4.61 11.25
C ALA A 239 -1.47 -4.01 9.89
N THR A 240 -1.73 -4.73 8.79
CA THR A 240 -1.53 -4.21 7.43
C THR A 240 -2.40 -2.99 7.16
N ILE A 241 -3.69 -3.01 7.54
CA ILE A 241 -4.58 -1.87 7.37
C ILE A 241 -4.07 -0.65 8.13
N LYS A 242 -3.62 -0.80 9.39
CA LYS A 242 -3.03 0.30 10.18
C LYS A 242 -1.80 0.89 9.49
N ALA A 243 -0.88 0.03 9.02
CA ALA A 243 0.33 0.47 8.33
C ALA A 243 0.03 1.20 7.01
N SER A 244 -0.86 0.65 6.18
CA SER A 244 -1.31 1.29 4.93
C SER A 244 -2.02 2.61 5.20
N SER A 245 -2.85 2.68 6.23
CA SER A 245 -3.56 3.91 6.62
C SER A 245 -2.58 5.00 7.05
N ALA A 246 -1.57 4.66 7.84
CA ALA A 246 -0.51 5.59 8.23
C ALA A 246 0.28 6.11 7.01
N ALA A 247 0.59 5.24 6.05
CA ALA A 247 1.26 5.63 4.81
C ALA A 247 0.40 6.58 3.96
N ILE A 248 -0.89 6.27 3.78
CA ILE A 248 -1.83 7.12 3.03
C ILE A 248 -2.02 8.48 3.72
N ALA A 249 -2.10 8.52 5.05
CA ALA A 249 -2.17 9.77 5.81
C ALA A 249 -0.93 10.64 5.57
N ALA A 250 0.27 10.05 5.64
CA ALA A 250 1.52 10.75 5.38
C ALA A 250 1.57 11.32 3.95
N SER A 251 1.24 10.51 2.94
CA SER A 251 1.18 10.97 1.54
C SER A 251 0.12 12.04 1.32
N SER A 252 -1.04 11.95 1.99
CA SER A 252 -2.09 12.97 1.86
C SER A 252 -1.66 14.30 2.48
N LEU A 253 -0.94 14.28 3.60
CA LEU A 253 -0.37 15.49 4.20
C LEU A 253 0.69 16.12 3.28
N GLU A 254 1.52 15.31 2.64
CA GLU A 254 2.50 15.76 1.64
C GLU A 254 1.81 16.39 0.42
N ILE A 255 0.74 15.79 -0.09
CA ILE A 255 -0.08 16.36 -1.18
C ILE A 255 -0.69 17.69 -0.76
N ASN A 256 -1.26 17.80 0.45
CA ASN A 256 -1.82 19.07 0.93
C ASN A 256 -0.74 20.15 1.03
N THR A 257 0.44 19.81 1.55
CA THR A 257 1.56 20.75 1.66
C THR A 257 2.06 21.19 0.27
N GLY A 258 2.18 20.25 -0.67
CA GLY A 258 2.55 20.56 -2.06
C GLY A 258 1.50 21.39 -2.79
N ALA A 259 0.21 21.20 -2.48
CA ALA A 259 -0.86 22.03 -3.01
C ALA A 259 -0.81 23.46 -2.47
N GLU A 260 -0.51 23.64 -1.17
CA GLU A 260 -0.31 24.96 -0.57
C GLU A 260 0.90 25.69 -1.19
N ASP A 261 2.02 24.99 -1.41
CA ASP A 261 3.18 25.55 -2.11
C ASP A 261 2.85 25.94 -3.56
N LEU A 262 2.14 25.06 -4.28
CA LEU A 262 1.69 25.35 -5.65
C LEU A 262 0.78 26.58 -5.69
N SER A 263 -0.13 26.72 -4.72
CA SER A 263 -1.01 27.89 -4.60
C SER A 263 -0.19 29.17 -4.41
N ALA A 264 0.76 29.18 -3.46
CA ALA A 264 1.61 30.34 -3.19
C ALA A 264 2.45 30.74 -4.40
N ARG A 265 3.03 29.76 -5.11
CA ARG A 265 3.79 30.00 -6.34
C ARG A 265 2.91 30.49 -7.48
N THR A 266 1.66 30.02 -7.55
CA THR A 266 0.68 30.47 -8.54
C THR A 266 0.28 31.92 -8.29
N GLU A 267 0.09 32.33 -7.04
CA GLU A 267 -0.17 33.73 -6.67
C GLU A 267 1.01 34.64 -7.03
N GLN A 268 2.24 34.22 -6.74
CA GLN A 268 3.45 34.95 -7.15
C GLN A 268 3.56 35.06 -8.67
N GLN A 269 3.25 33.99 -9.39
CA GLN A 269 3.25 33.97 -10.85
C GLN A 269 2.17 34.89 -11.43
N ALA A 270 0.99 34.94 -10.82
CA ALA A 270 -0.08 35.87 -11.21
C ALA A 270 0.39 37.33 -11.09
N ALA A 271 1.01 37.70 -9.97
CA ALA A 271 1.56 39.04 -9.78
C ALA A 271 2.66 39.37 -10.81
N ALA A 272 3.56 38.43 -11.11
CA ALA A 272 4.59 38.62 -12.14
C ALA A 272 3.99 38.74 -13.56
N LEU A 273 2.88 38.06 -13.83
CA LEU A 273 2.15 38.18 -15.10
C LEU A 273 1.45 39.53 -15.23
N GLU A 274 0.86 40.07 -14.16
CA GLU A 274 0.29 41.42 -14.17
C GLU A 274 1.36 42.48 -14.49
N GLU A 275 2.54 42.39 -13.87
CA GLU A 275 3.65 43.31 -14.17
C GLU A 275 4.17 43.15 -15.61
N SER A 276 4.23 41.91 -16.10
CA SER A 276 4.64 41.62 -17.48
C SER A 276 3.62 42.14 -18.50
N ALA A 277 2.33 42.02 -18.20
CA ALA A 277 1.25 42.57 -19.02
C ALA A 277 1.34 44.10 -19.09
N ALA A 278 1.47 44.76 -17.95
CA ALA A 278 1.61 46.22 -17.87
C ALA A 278 2.86 46.71 -18.64
N THR A 279 3.99 46.01 -18.50
CA THR A 279 5.23 46.34 -19.22
C THR A 279 5.06 46.14 -20.73
N THR A 280 4.36 45.08 -21.14
CA THR A 280 4.08 44.79 -22.56
C THR A 280 3.17 45.86 -23.17
N GLU A 281 2.13 46.31 -22.47
CA GLU A 281 1.28 47.43 -22.90
C GLU A 281 2.07 48.73 -23.03
N GLN A 282 2.94 49.02 -22.06
CA GLN A 282 3.78 50.22 -22.09
C GLN A 282 4.77 50.18 -23.26
N LEU A 283 5.38 49.02 -23.53
CA LEU A 283 6.23 48.81 -24.71
C LEU A 283 5.44 48.97 -26.02
N ALA A 284 4.22 48.44 -26.10
CA ALA A 284 3.35 48.59 -27.27
C ALA A 284 3.09 50.08 -27.56
N ALA A 285 2.79 50.86 -26.52
CA ALA A 285 2.56 52.29 -26.62
C ALA A 285 3.82 53.04 -27.08
N SER A 286 5.00 52.70 -26.52
CA SER A 286 6.28 53.29 -26.94
C SER A 286 6.63 52.99 -28.39
N VAL A 287 6.48 51.74 -28.84
CA VAL A 287 6.76 51.35 -30.24
C VAL A 287 5.80 52.04 -31.20
N LYS A 288 4.50 52.14 -30.86
CA LYS A 288 3.53 52.89 -31.66
C LYS A 288 3.91 54.37 -31.79
N THR A 289 4.37 54.97 -30.70
CA THR A 289 4.83 56.37 -30.68
C THR A 289 6.09 56.53 -31.53
N SER A 290 7.06 55.63 -31.44
CA SER A 290 8.26 55.62 -32.30
C SER A 290 7.90 55.51 -33.78
N ALA A 291 6.98 54.62 -34.16
CA ALA A 291 6.54 54.48 -35.54
C ALA A 291 5.81 55.74 -36.08
N GLN A 292 5.10 56.48 -35.22
CA GLN A 292 4.50 57.76 -35.58
C GLN A 292 5.55 58.87 -35.71
N ALA A 293 6.49 58.94 -34.75
CA ALA A 293 7.59 59.90 -34.78
C ALA A 293 8.48 59.72 -36.01
N SER A 294 8.80 58.47 -36.38
CA SER A 294 9.54 58.17 -37.61
C SER A 294 8.79 58.67 -38.84
N ARG A 295 7.50 58.38 -38.99
CA ARG A 295 6.72 58.89 -40.14
C ARG A 295 6.78 60.43 -40.25
N ARG A 296 6.62 61.13 -39.13
CA ARG A 296 6.72 62.59 -39.10
C ARG A 296 8.13 63.10 -39.44
N SER A 297 9.17 62.42 -38.99
CA SER A 297 10.55 62.77 -39.33
C SER A 297 10.86 62.58 -40.82
N ALA A 298 10.28 61.56 -41.47
CA ALA A 298 10.41 61.36 -42.91
C ALA A 298 9.74 62.49 -43.70
N GLU A 299 8.54 62.90 -43.29
CA GLU A 299 7.84 64.05 -43.88
C GLU A 299 8.67 65.34 -43.77
N LEU A 300 9.27 65.60 -42.60
CA LEU A 300 10.14 66.76 -42.40
C LEU A 300 11.40 66.72 -43.28
N ALA A 301 12.01 65.53 -43.47
CA ALA A 301 13.17 65.36 -44.34
C ALA A 301 12.82 65.56 -45.82
N ASP A 302 11.64 65.11 -46.26
CA ASP A 302 11.13 65.34 -47.61
C ASP A 302 10.87 66.83 -47.86
N ASP A 303 10.25 67.53 -46.90
CA ASP A 303 10.02 68.97 -46.99
C ASP A 303 11.32 69.79 -47.00
N ALA A 304 12.31 69.42 -46.17
CA ALA A 304 13.63 70.02 -46.21
C ALA A 304 14.32 69.80 -47.57
N THR A 305 14.17 68.62 -48.16
CA THR A 305 14.69 68.28 -49.49
C THR A 305 14.04 69.15 -50.57
N LYS A 306 12.71 69.35 -50.53
CA LYS A 306 12.01 70.25 -51.46
C LYS A 306 12.53 71.67 -51.36
N ILE A 307 12.65 72.21 -50.13
CA ILE A 307 13.15 73.57 -49.90
C ILE A 307 14.58 73.71 -50.42
N ALA A 308 15.46 72.76 -50.14
CA ALA A 308 16.84 72.78 -50.61
C ALA A 308 16.94 72.72 -52.15
N ARG A 309 16.12 71.89 -52.81
CA ARG A 309 16.03 71.83 -54.29
C ARG A 309 15.54 73.14 -54.91
N THR A 310 14.52 73.77 -54.30
CA THR A 310 14.07 75.10 -54.72
C THR A 310 15.17 76.14 -54.54
N GLY A 311 15.87 76.12 -53.40
CA GLY A 311 17.03 76.97 -53.15
C GLY A 311 18.14 76.78 -54.19
N GLY A 312 18.45 75.52 -54.55
CA GLY A 312 19.46 75.22 -55.56
C GLY A 312 19.09 75.76 -56.94
N THR A 313 17.79 75.74 -57.28
CA THR A 313 17.28 76.36 -58.51
C THR A 313 17.50 77.88 -58.49
N ILE A 314 17.16 78.54 -57.39
CA ILE A 314 17.37 79.99 -57.21
C ILE A 314 18.86 80.37 -57.32
N VAL A 315 19.74 79.58 -56.72
CA VAL A 315 21.19 79.78 -56.79
C VAL A 315 21.71 79.62 -58.21
N LYS A 316 21.19 78.64 -58.97
CA LYS A 316 21.51 78.45 -60.38
C LYS A 316 21.10 79.68 -61.20
N ASP A 317 19.87 80.15 -61.03
CA ASP A 317 19.37 81.36 -61.71
C ASP A 317 20.21 82.61 -61.37
N ALA A 318 20.64 82.73 -60.10
CA ALA A 318 21.51 83.81 -59.65
C ALA A 318 22.92 83.73 -60.28
N THR A 319 23.48 82.52 -60.40
CA THR A 319 24.77 82.28 -61.07
C THR A 319 24.69 82.68 -62.54
N ASP A 320 23.63 82.27 -63.23
CA ASP A 320 23.39 82.64 -64.63
C ASP A 320 23.20 84.16 -64.80
N ALA A 321 22.58 84.83 -63.84
CA ALA A 321 22.46 86.29 -63.85
C ALA A 321 23.81 86.99 -63.66
N MET A 322 24.66 86.50 -62.75
CA MET A 322 26.00 87.05 -62.54
C MET A 322 26.91 86.83 -63.75
N ALA A 323 26.83 85.67 -64.42
CA ALA A 323 27.56 85.41 -65.66
C ALA A 323 27.17 86.41 -66.78
N ARG A 324 25.88 86.77 -66.89
CA ARG A 324 25.44 87.83 -67.82
C ARG A 324 25.97 89.20 -67.44
N ILE A 325 26.10 89.51 -66.15
CA ILE A 325 26.69 90.77 -65.67
C ILE A 325 28.18 90.83 -65.99
N GLU A 326 28.92 89.74 -65.78
CA GLU A 326 30.34 89.60 -66.14
C GLU A 326 30.53 89.85 -67.64
N GLU A 327 29.72 89.20 -68.49
CA GLU A 327 29.78 89.39 -69.94
C GLU A 327 29.47 90.84 -70.35
N ALA A 328 28.47 91.47 -69.71
CA ALA A 328 28.14 92.87 -69.95
C ALA A 328 29.28 93.81 -69.54
N SER A 329 29.88 93.59 -68.37
CA SER A 329 31.04 94.36 -67.88
C SER A 329 32.23 94.27 -68.83
N LYS A 330 32.51 93.07 -69.37
CA LYS A 330 33.57 92.87 -70.37
C LYS A 330 33.31 93.67 -71.66
N LYS A 331 32.07 93.65 -72.17
CA LYS A 331 31.67 94.47 -73.33
C LYS A 331 31.83 95.96 -73.06
N ILE A 332 31.46 96.44 -71.88
CA ILE A 332 31.64 97.86 -71.51
C ILE A 332 33.14 98.18 -71.47
N SER A 333 33.98 97.31 -70.89
CA SER A 333 35.44 97.47 -70.85
C SER A 333 36.06 97.63 -72.25
N GLU A 334 35.65 96.77 -73.20
CA GLU A 334 36.06 96.85 -74.60
C GLU A 334 35.64 98.19 -75.23
N ILE A 335 34.40 98.64 -75.02
CA ILE A 335 33.91 99.93 -75.51
C ILE A 335 34.72 101.09 -74.91
N THR A 336 35.00 101.07 -73.60
CA THR A 336 35.81 102.12 -72.95
C THR A 336 37.25 102.16 -73.46
N SER A 337 37.84 101.00 -73.80
CA SER A 337 39.16 100.94 -74.43
C SER A 337 39.15 101.59 -75.81
N VAL A 338 38.10 101.36 -76.61
CA VAL A 338 37.91 102.04 -77.90
C VAL A 338 37.75 103.56 -77.70
N ILE A 339 37.00 104.00 -76.69
CA ILE A 339 36.83 105.43 -76.37
C ILE A 339 38.18 106.08 -75.99
N ASP A 340 39.00 105.43 -75.16
CA ASP A 340 40.34 105.93 -74.81
C ASP A 340 41.24 105.98 -76.06
N GLY A 341 41.13 104.98 -76.95
CA GLY A 341 41.79 104.98 -78.25
C GLY A 341 41.38 106.15 -79.15
N ILE A 342 40.08 106.45 -79.24
CA ILE A 342 39.55 107.61 -79.99
C ILE A 342 40.04 108.91 -79.36
N ALA A 343 40.03 109.02 -78.03
CA ALA A 343 40.54 110.18 -77.30
C ALA A 343 42.04 110.39 -77.59
N PHE A 344 42.84 109.33 -77.59
CA PHE A 344 44.26 109.40 -77.94
C PHE A 344 44.49 109.85 -79.38
N GLN A 345 43.75 109.28 -80.35
CA GLN A 345 43.80 109.70 -81.75
C GLN A 345 43.39 111.16 -81.92
N THR A 346 42.35 111.61 -81.21
CA THR A 346 41.87 113.00 -81.22
C THR A 346 42.93 113.95 -80.64
N ASN A 347 43.60 113.54 -79.56
CA ASN A 347 44.70 114.29 -78.96
C ASN A 347 45.90 114.43 -79.91
N LEU A 348 46.23 113.38 -80.68
CA LEU A 348 47.28 113.44 -81.71
C LEU A 348 46.87 114.34 -82.90
N LEU A 349 45.63 114.22 -83.37
CA LEU A 349 45.08 115.09 -84.42
C LEU A 349 45.10 116.57 -84.00
N ALA A 350 44.70 116.86 -82.77
CA ALA A 350 44.72 118.20 -82.20
C ALA A 350 46.15 118.73 -82.03
N LEU A 351 47.11 117.89 -81.63
CA LEU A 351 48.53 118.25 -81.60
C LEU A 351 49.05 118.59 -83.01
N ASN A 352 48.74 117.77 -84.02
CA ASN A 352 49.12 118.04 -85.41
C ASN A 352 48.52 119.35 -85.91
N ALA A 353 47.24 119.62 -85.60
CA ALA A 353 46.57 120.87 -85.93
C ALA A 353 47.19 122.08 -85.22
N ALA A 354 47.58 121.95 -83.95
CA ALA A 354 48.26 123.00 -83.20
C ALA A 354 49.65 123.32 -83.77
N VAL A 355 50.38 122.30 -84.23
CA VAL A 355 51.68 122.46 -84.92
C VAL A 355 51.50 123.19 -86.25
N GLU A 356 50.52 122.80 -87.08
CA GLU A 356 50.26 123.45 -88.36
C GLU A 356 49.74 124.89 -88.18
N ALA A 357 48.92 125.14 -87.14
CA ALA A 357 48.48 126.47 -86.76
C ALA A 357 49.64 127.38 -86.32
N ALA A 358 50.61 126.85 -85.57
CA ALA A 358 51.83 127.58 -85.20
C ALA A 358 52.70 127.89 -86.44
N ARG A 359 52.72 126.98 -87.42
CA ARG A 359 53.43 127.14 -88.69
C ARG A 359 52.84 128.25 -89.58
N ALA A 360 51.53 128.47 -89.48
CA ALA A 360 50.80 129.53 -90.20
C ALA A 360 50.90 130.94 -89.57
N GLY A 361 51.59 131.10 -88.43
CA GLY A 361 51.83 132.41 -87.80
C GLY A 361 50.55 133.12 -87.34
N GLU A 362 50.45 134.43 -87.58
CA GLU A 362 49.29 135.26 -87.15
C GLU A 362 47.95 134.81 -87.76
N ALA A 363 47.94 134.23 -88.96
CA ALA A 363 46.73 133.73 -89.61
C ALA A 363 46.17 132.44 -88.96
N GLY A 364 47.01 131.68 -88.25
CA GLY A 364 46.64 130.43 -87.58
C GLY A 364 46.13 130.58 -86.14
N ARG A 365 46.10 131.80 -85.61
CA ARG A 365 45.88 132.06 -84.17
C ARG A 365 44.53 131.56 -83.64
N GLY A 366 43.46 131.69 -84.43
CA GLY A 366 42.13 131.14 -84.10
C GLY A 366 42.09 129.61 -84.15
N PHE A 367 42.79 128.99 -85.11
CA PHE A 367 42.91 127.53 -85.21
C PHE A 367 43.73 126.94 -84.06
N ALA A 368 44.76 127.64 -83.59
CA ALA A 368 45.56 127.21 -82.45
C ALA A 368 44.75 127.10 -81.16
N VAL A 369 43.80 128.03 -80.92
CA VAL A 369 42.91 127.99 -79.75
C VAL A 369 41.94 126.80 -79.84
N VAL A 370 41.32 126.58 -81.01
CA VAL A 370 40.44 125.43 -81.21
C VAL A 370 41.21 124.12 -81.05
N ALA A 371 42.42 124.02 -81.60
CA ALA A 371 43.27 122.84 -81.45
C ALA A 371 43.66 122.58 -79.98
N ALA A 372 43.96 123.62 -79.19
CA ALA A 372 44.21 123.48 -77.75
C ALA A 372 42.97 123.01 -76.98
N GLU A 373 41.79 123.53 -77.30
CA GLU A 373 40.52 123.14 -76.65
C GLU A 373 40.13 121.69 -77.00
N VAL A 374 40.27 121.29 -78.27
CA VAL A 374 40.05 119.89 -78.71
C VAL A 374 41.04 118.95 -78.02
N ARG A 375 42.30 119.37 -77.84
CA ARG A 375 43.30 118.61 -77.11
C ARG A 375 42.93 118.43 -75.63
N ALA A 376 42.53 119.51 -74.97
CA ALA A 376 42.09 119.47 -73.57
C ALA A 376 40.86 118.58 -73.39
N LEU A 377 39.89 118.65 -74.32
CA LEU A 377 38.73 117.76 -74.35
C LEU A 377 39.13 116.30 -74.54
N ALA A 378 40.06 116.02 -75.47
CA ALA A 378 40.57 114.67 -75.70
C ALA A 378 41.30 114.09 -74.47
N GLN A 379 42.09 114.90 -73.76
CA GLN A 379 42.71 114.48 -72.50
C GLN A 379 41.67 114.20 -71.40
N ARG A 380 40.67 115.07 -71.25
CA ARG A 380 39.55 114.85 -70.31
C ARG A 380 38.75 113.59 -70.65
N SER A 381 38.52 113.31 -71.93
CA SER A 381 37.86 112.09 -72.37
C SER A 381 38.68 110.83 -72.07
N SER A 382 40.01 110.88 -72.24
CA SER A 382 40.92 109.78 -71.85
C SER A 382 40.93 109.54 -70.34
N GLU A 383 41.00 110.60 -69.53
CA GLU A 383 40.92 110.48 -68.07
C GLU A 383 39.57 109.91 -67.61
N ALA A 384 38.46 110.37 -68.19
CA ALA A 384 37.14 109.83 -67.91
C ALA A 384 37.02 108.35 -68.33
N ALA A 385 37.51 107.99 -69.52
CA ALA A 385 37.52 106.60 -69.98
C ALA A 385 38.32 105.70 -69.04
N LYS A 386 39.51 106.12 -68.60
CA LYS A 386 40.33 105.38 -67.61
C LYS A 386 39.65 105.26 -66.25
N GLY A 387 38.95 106.32 -65.80
CA GLY A 387 38.13 106.28 -64.59
C GLY A 387 37.02 105.24 -64.68
N ILE A 388 36.32 105.16 -65.81
CA ILE A 388 35.30 104.13 -66.06
C ILE A 388 35.94 102.73 -66.10
N THR A 389 37.08 102.56 -66.78
CA THR A 389 37.82 101.28 -66.80
C THR A 389 38.17 100.82 -65.39
N GLY A 390 38.60 101.72 -64.50
CA GLY A 390 38.87 101.40 -63.10
C GLY A 390 37.63 100.92 -62.34
N LEU A 391 36.48 101.58 -62.53
CA LEU A 391 35.21 101.17 -61.92
C LEU A 391 34.72 99.81 -62.46
N ILE A 392 34.89 99.56 -63.76
CA ILE A 392 34.54 98.26 -64.37
C ILE A 392 35.43 97.16 -63.81
N ALA A 393 36.74 97.38 -63.71
CA ALA A 393 37.67 96.40 -63.13
C ALA A 393 37.33 96.09 -61.67
N SER A 394 36.94 97.09 -60.88
CA SER A 394 36.45 96.87 -59.52
C SER A 394 35.13 96.08 -59.50
N SER A 395 34.21 96.38 -60.41
CA SER A 395 32.92 95.69 -60.51
C SER A 395 33.11 94.22 -60.94
N ASP A 396 34.06 93.94 -61.83
CA ASP A 396 34.42 92.60 -62.29
C ASP A 396 34.96 91.73 -61.13
N ALA A 397 35.80 92.32 -60.26
CA ALA A 397 36.29 91.65 -59.06
C ALA A 397 35.16 91.30 -58.08
N GLU A 398 34.24 92.23 -57.84
CA GLU A 398 33.06 92.01 -56.97
C GLU A 398 32.11 90.94 -57.55
N VAL A 399 31.88 90.95 -58.86
CA VAL A 399 31.07 89.93 -59.55
C VAL A 399 31.74 88.56 -59.45
N THR A 400 33.05 88.48 -59.66
CA THR A 400 33.81 87.22 -59.58
C THR A 400 33.72 86.61 -58.18
N GLU A 401 33.90 87.40 -57.12
CA GLU A 401 33.75 86.92 -55.75
C GLU A 401 32.28 86.55 -55.45
N GLY A 402 31.32 87.33 -55.96
CA GLY A 402 29.90 87.02 -55.87
C GLY A 402 29.54 85.66 -56.48
N VAL A 403 30.03 85.37 -57.70
CA VAL A 403 29.85 84.07 -58.37
C VAL A 403 30.39 82.93 -57.52
N LYS A 404 31.58 83.11 -56.93
CA LYS A 404 32.20 82.11 -56.06
C LYS A 404 31.38 81.83 -54.81
N LEU A 405 30.86 82.86 -54.14
CA LEU A 405 30.00 82.71 -52.96
C LEU A 405 28.67 82.04 -53.29
N VAL A 406 28.05 82.42 -54.42
CA VAL A 406 26.80 81.82 -54.90
C VAL A 406 27.00 80.34 -55.25
N ARG A 407 28.12 79.99 -55.89
CA ARG A 407 28.47 78.59 -56.19
C ARG A 407 28.66 77.78 -54.91
N LEU A 408 29.37 78.32 -53.91
CA LEU A 408 29.54 77.67 -52.61
C LEU A 408 28.19 77.45 -51.90
N ALA A 409 27.27 78.41 -51.99
CA ALA A 409 25.91 78.24 -51.48
C ALA A 409 25.15 77.12 -52.20
N GLY A 410 25.34 76.99 -53.52
CA GLY A 410 24.79 75.90 -54.33
C GLY A 410 25.30 74.53 -53.89
N ASP A 411 26.61 74.37 -53.76
CA ASP A 411 27.25 73.14 -53.30
C ASP A 411 26.76 72.75 -51.88
N THR A 412 26.56 73.75 -51.01
CA THR A 412 26.03 73.53 -49.64
C THR A 412 24.58 73.03 -49.66
N LEU A 413 23.74 73.57 -50.56
CA LEU A 413 22.36 73.11 -50.72
C LEU A 413 22.29 71.67 -51.26
N GLU A 414 23.20 71.29 -52.15
CA GLU A 414 23.32 69.92 -52.64
C GLU A 414 23.71 68.96 -51.51
N GLN A 415 24.64 69.34 -50.64
CA GLN A 415 24.96 68.58 -49.43
C GLN A 415 23.78 68.43 -48.47
N ILE A 416 22.92 69.45 -48.35
CA ILE A 416 21.68 69.37 -47.54
C ILE A 416 20.69 68.37 -48.14
N VAL A 417 20.56 68.33 -49.47
CA VAL A 417 19.71 67.35 -50.16
C VAL A 417 20.20 65.93 -49.88
N ASP A 418 21.50 65.66 -50.02
CA ASP A 418 22.09 64.35 -49.75
C ASP A 418 21.96 63.94 -48.28
N ALA A 419 22.18 64.88 -47.34
CA ALA A 419 22.01 64.64 -45.92
C ALA A 419 20.55 64.33 -45.56
N SER A 420 19.60 65.06 -46.15
CA SER A 420 18.17 64.84 -45.92
C SER A 420 17.70 63.50 -46.50
N ALA A 421 18.21 63.10 -47.66
CA ALA A 421 17.93 61.78 -48.24
C ALA A 421 18.41 60.64 -47.34
N ARG A 422 19.62 60.76 -46.75
CA ARG A 422 20.14 59.80 -45.77
C ARG A 422 19.28 59.74 -44.51
N VAL A 423 18.82 60.88 -44.00
CA VAL A 423 17.90 60.93 -42.85
C VAL A 423 16.60 60.20 -43.18
N SER A 424 16.01 60.44 -44.35
CA SER A 424 14.78 59.74 -44.78
C SER A 424 14.98 58.22 -44.82
N ALA A 425 16.08 57.75 -45.41
CA ALA A 425 16.39 56.32 -45.47
C ALA A 425 16.53 55.68 -44.07
N THR A 426 17.27 56.30 -43.15
CA THR A 426 17.39 55.80 -41.78
C THR A 426 16.05 55.79 -41.04
N VAL A 427 15.20 56.79 -41.29
CA VAL A 427 13.88 56.88 -40.66
C VAL A 427 12.93 55.80 -41.19
N GLU A 428 13.01 55.43 -42.46
CA GLU A 428 12.29 54.28 -43.05
C GLU A 428 12.73 52.96 -42.42
N GLU A 429 14.03 52.76 -42.20
CA GLU A 429 14.55 51.59 -41.48
C GLU A 429 14.00 51.50 -40.05
N ILE A 430 13.97 52.62 -39.32
CA ILE A 430 13.38 52.67 -37.97
C ILE A 430 11.88 52.34 -38.00
N ALA A 431 11.14 52.85 -38.98
CA ALA A 431 9.72 52.57 -39.13
C ALA A 431 9.46 51.08 -39.41
N SER A 432 10.28 50.46 -40.27
CA SER A 432 10.24 49.03 -40.54
C SER A 432 10.53 48.20 -39.28
N ALA A 433 11.62 48.52 -38.57
CA ALA A 433 11.99 47.86 -37.32
C ALA A 433 10.92 48.02 -36.23
N SER A 434 10.30 49.19 -36.13
CA SER A 434 9.18 49.43 -35.21
C SER A 434 7.95 48.58 -35.57
N GLY A 435 7.68 48.37 -36.87
CA GLY A 435 6.62 47.48 -37.34
C GLY A 435 6.88 46.01 -36.98
N GLU A 436 8.14 45.57 -37.02
CA GLU A 436 8.53 44.23 -36.58
C GLU A 436 8.43 44.08 -35.05
N GLN A 437 8.90 45.06 -34.29
CA GLN A 437 8.74 45.10 -32.83
C GLN A 437 7.26 45.03 -32.41
N ALA A 438 6.37 45.75 -33.11
CA ALA A 438 4.94 45.70 -32.84
C ALA A 438 4.37 44.29 -33.00
N ARG A 439 4.80 43.54 -34.02
CA ARG A 439 4.42 42.13 -34.20
C ARG A 439 4.98 41.23 -33.10
N GLY A 440 6.22 41.46 -32.68
CA GLY A 440 6.83 40.74 -31.55
C GLY A 440 6.07 40.96 -30.25
N ILE A 441 5.65 42.19 -29.98
CA ILE A 441 4.86 42.56 -28.80
C ILE A 441 3.48 41.91 -28.83
N ASP A 442 2.82 41.81 -29.99
CA ASP A 442 1.54 41.10 -30.11
C ASP A 442 1.71 39.60 -29.75
N GLY A 443 2.80 38.98 -30.20
CA GLY A 443 3.17 37.62 -29.79
C GLY A 443 3.42 37.49 -28.28
N MET A 444 4.09 38.47 -27.66
CA MET A 444 4.26 38.52 -26.20
C MET A 444 2.91 38.62 -25.47
N ASN A 445 1.99 39.45 -25.97
CA ASN A 445 0.67 39.60 -25.37
C ASN A 445 -0.16 38.31 -25.40
N GLN A 446 -0.09 37.56 -26.51
CA GLN A 446 -0.70 36.23 -26.61
C GLN A 446 -0.06 35.23 -25.64
N ALA A 447 1.27 35.27 -25.48
CA ALA A 447 1.98 34.41 -24.53
C ALA A 447 1.59 34.72 -23.06
N VAL A 448 1.47 36.00 -22.70
CA VAL A 448 0.99 36.42 -21.37
C VAL A 448 -0.43 35.93 -21.12
N THR A 449 -1.33 36.08 -22.08
CA THR A 449 -2.72 35.57 -21.98
C THR A 449 -2.76 34.05 -21.81
N HIS A 450 -1.90 33.32 -22.53
CA HIS A 450 -1.80 31.88 -22.39
C HIS A 450 -1.26 31.46 -21.02
N MET A 451 -0.23 32.16 -20.52
CA MET A 451 0.33 31.93 -19.19
C MET A 451 -0.69 32.23 -18.08
N ASP A 452 -1.51 33.28 -18.22
CA ASP A 452 -2.61 33.57 -17.29
C ASP A 452 -3.61 32.40 -17.22
N GLY A 453 -4.01 31.84 -18.38
CA GLY A 453 -4.86 30.66 -18.42
C GLY A 453 -4.28 29.43 -17.70
N ILE A 454 -2.97 29.20 -17.82
CA ILE A 454 -2.27 28.12 -17.09
C ILE A 454 -2.21 28.42 -15.59
N THR A 455 -1.91 29.67 -15.22
CA THR A 455 -1.88 30.13 -13.82
C THR A 455 -3.22 29.87 -13.14
N GLN A 456 -4.34 30.21 -13.80
CA GLN A 456 -5.68 29.94 -13.27
C GLN A 456 -5.98 28.43 -13.14
N GLN A 457 -5.56 27.62 -14.11
CA GLN A 457 -5.69 26.15 -13.99
C GLN A 457 -4.86 25.57 -12.84
N ASN A 458 -3.66 26.09 -12.62
CA ASN A 458 -2.80 25.65 -11.51
C ASN A 458 -3.42 26.01 -10.15
N ALA A 459 -4.03 27.20 -10.03
CA ALA A 459 -4.77 27.57 -8.82
C ALA A 459 -5.94 26.60 -8.56
N ALA A 460 -6.77 26.33 -9.58
CA ALA A 460 -7.85 25.36 -9.46
C ALA A 460 -7.36 23.95 -9.11
N LEU A 461 -6.24 23.51 -9.71
CA LEU A 461 -5.63 22.21 -9.44
C LEU A 461 -5.08 22.13 -8.01
N ALA A 462 -4.46 23.20 -7.51
CA ALA A 462 -3.98 23.30 -6.14
C ALA A 462 -5.15 23.16 -5.15
N GLU A 463 -6.24 23.92 -5.34
CA GLU A 463 -7.44 23.82 -4.52
C GLU A 463 -8.05 22.42 -4.54
N GLN A 464 -8.21 21.83 -5.73
CA GLN A 464 -8.76 20.47 -5.88
C GLN A 464 -7.86 19.42 -5.20
N SER A 465 -6.55 19.57 -5.30
CA SER A 465 -5.58 18.65 -4.69
C SER A 465 -5.62 18.74 -3.17
N ALA A 466 -5.67 19.95 -2.61
CA ALA A 466 -5.82 20.17 -1.17
C ALA A 466 -7.15 19.61 -0.65
N ALA A 467 -8.26 19.83 -1.36
CA ALA A 467 -9.57 19.27 -1.01
C ALA A 467 -9.58 17.74 -1.03
N SER A 468 -8.95 17.14 -2.05
CA SER A 468 -8.84 15.68 -2.18
C SER A 468 -7.98 15.09 -1.05
N ALA A 469 -6.85 15.71 -0.75
CA ALA A 469 -5.97 15.32 0.36
C ALA A 469 -6.69 15.38 1.72
N ARG A 470 -7.46 16.44 1.99
CA ARG A 470 -8.26 16.56 3.21
C ARG A 470 -9.33 15.47 3.31
N THR A 471 -10.01 15.18 2.21
CA THR A 471 -11.00 14.10 2.15
C THR A 471 -10.36 12.73 2.45
N LEU A 472 -9.17 12.47 1.91
CA LEU A 472 -8.42 11.25 2.22
C LEU A 472 -8.00 11.19 3.69
N LEU A 473 -7.54 12.29 4.28
CA LEU A 473 -7.20 12.36 5.70
C LEU A 473 -8.42 12.04 6.59
N ASP A 474 -9.60 12.58 6.26
CA ASP A 474 -10.85 12.30 6.98
C ASP A 474 -11.25 10.82 6.85
N GLN A 475 -11.16 10.24 5.65
CA GLN A 475 -11.43 8.81 5.43
C GLN A 475 -10.47 7.91 6.19
N ILE A 476 -9.18 8.29 6.25
CA ILE A 476 -8.17 7.57 7.02
C ILE A 476 -8.41 7.70 8.53
N ALA A 477 -8.86 8.87 9.01
CA ALA A 477 -9.24 9.05 10.41
C ALA A 477 -10.40 8.11 10.79
N GLN A 478 -11.44 8.04 9.96
CA GLN A 478 -12.57 7.10 10.15
C GLN A 478 -12.12 5.64 10.10
N LEU A 479 -11.24 5.27 9.16
CA LEU A 479 -10.69 3.92 9.06
C LEU A 479 -9.87 3.56 10.30
N ASN A 480 -9.03 4.48 10.78
CA ASN A 480 -8.26 4.30 12.01
C ASN A 480 -9.16 4.12 13.23
N GLU A 481 -10.26 4.87 13.33
CA GLU A 481 -11.25 4.71 14.41
C GLU A 481 -11.87 3.31 14.37
N LEU A 482 -12.36 2.86 13.21
CA LEU A 482 -12.93 1.52 13.03
C LEU A 482 -11.93 0.40 13.35
N VAL A 483 -10.66 0.59 12.99
CA VAL A 483 -9.62 -0.42 13.20
C VAL A 483 -9.07 -0.36 14.63
N SER A 484 -9.21 0.78 15.33
CA SER A 484 -8.81 0.94 16.73
C SER A 484 -9.64 0.09 17.69
N THR A 485 -10.85 -0.32 17.30
CA THR A 485 -11.67 -1.26 18.09
C THR A 485 -11.02 -2.63 18.22
N PHE A 486 -10.10 -2.98 17.31
CA PHE A 486 -9.35 -4.23 17.35
C PHE A 486 -8.02 -4.07 18.09
N ARG A 487 -7.85 -4.86 19.14
CA ARG A 487 -6.62 -4.97 19.91
C ARG A 487 -5.71 -6.02 19.28
N THR A 488 -4.50 -5.59 18.93
CA THR A 488 -3.43 -6.40 18.35
C THR A 488 -2.18 -6.31 19.24
N GLN A 489 -1.23 -7.23 19.12
CA GLN A 489 -0.03 -7.25 19.96
C GLN A 489 0.80 -5.96 19.87
N ASP A 490 0.85 -5.33 18.70
CA ASP A 490 1.52 -4.03 18.47
C ASP A 490 0.84 -2.84 19.18
N GLY A 491 -0.42 -2.99 19.63
CA GLY A 491 -1.11 -1.99 20.45
C GLY A 491 -0.56 -1.87 21.88
N ARG A 492 0.36 -2.76 22.28
CA ARG A 492 1.10 -2.68 23.55
C ARG A 492 2.38 -1.86 23.35
N MET A 493 2.25 -0.60 22.94
CA MET A 493 3.39 0.33 22.99
C MET A 493 3.93 0.38 24.43
N PRO A 494 5.26 0.27 24.64
CA PRO A 494 5.83 0.44 25.97
C PRO A 494 5.46 1.83 26.49
N ALA A 495 4.89 1.87 27.69
CA ALA A 495 4.57 3.11 28.38
C ALA A 495 5.77 4.07 28.32
N LYS A 496 5.53 5.30 27.84
CA LYS A 496 6.51 6.40 27.80
C LYS A 496 7.32 6.40 29.11
N PRO A 497 8.66 6.31 29.08
CA PRO A 497 9.44 6.35 30.31
C PRO A 497 9.19 7.71 30.97
N LYS A 498 8.77 7.67 32.25
CA LYS A 498 8.67 8.88 33.08
C LYS A 498 10.01 9.61 33.01
N ALA A 499 9.95 10.88 32.62
CA ALA A 499 11.10 11.77 32.72
C ALA A 499 11.64 11.68 34.15
N ARG A 500 12.93 11.33 34.28
CA ARG A 500 13.63 11.47 35.55
C ARG A 500 13.81 12.97 35.75
N ASP A 501 13.17 13.50 36.78
CA ASP A 501 13.49 14.82 37.32
C ASP A 501 14.99 14.85 37.64
N ALA A 502 15.70 15.77 37.00
CA ALA A 502 17.07 16.09 37.33
C ALA A 502 17.06 16.93 38.62
N ALA A 503 17.77 16.42 39.63
CA ALA A 503 18.08 17.14 40.87
C ALA A 503 19.32 18.03 40.67
#